data_AF-A0A957XYW1-F1
#
_entry.id   AF-A0A957XYW1-F1
#
_cell.length_a   1.000
_cell.length_b   1.000
_cell.length_c   1.000
_cell.angle_alpha   90.00
_cell.angle_beta   90.00
_cell.angle_gamma   90.00
#
_symmetry.space_group_name_H-M   'P 1'
#
loop_
_entity.id
_entity.type
_entity.pdbx_description
1 polymer ?
#
loop_
_entity_poly.entity_id
_entity_poly.type
_entity_poly.pdbx_seq_one_letter_code
_entity_poly.pdbx_strand_id
1 'polypeptide(L)' 'IAAYQQDIKDLEKELEDATAEITQRWETAVDDIQTYEVKPRRTDVDVDRVALAWTPFWQVTVAEPGGDSRVELLSGV' A
#
# COMPACT_ATOMS: atom_id res chain seq x y z
N ILE A 1 9.60 -46.37 -40.28
CA ILE A 1 10.34 -46.23 -39.01
C ILE A 1 11.21 -44.97 -39.03
N ALA A 2 12.02 -44.73 -40.08
CA ALA A 2 12.83 -43.51 -40.19
C ALA A 2 12.03 -42.19 -40.23
N ALA A 3 10.88 -42.14 -40.93
CA ALA A 3 10.04 -40.93 -40.99
C ALA A 3 9.52 -40.50 -39.61
N TYR A 4 9.02 -41.46 -38.81
CA TYR A 4 8.55 -41.19 -37.46
C TYR A 4 9.66 -40.72 -36.50
N GLN A 5 10.91 -41.15 -36.71
CA GLN A 5 12.03 -40.65 -35.93
C GLN A 5 12.40 -39.21 -36.29
N GLN A 6 12.17 -38.81 -37.55
CA GLN A 6 12.37 -37.43 -37.98
C GLN A 6 11.27 -36.53 -37.41
N ASP A 7 10.01 -36.94 -37.49
CA ASP A 7 8.88 -36.21 -36.92
C ASP A 7 9.04 -35.98 -35.41
N ILE A 8 9.53 -36.99 -34.68
CA ILE A 8 9.79 -36.86 -33.23
C ILE A 8 10.88 -35.80 -32.97
N LYS A 9 11.97 -35.81 -33.73
CA LYS A 9 13.05 -34.82 -33.56
C LYS A 9 12.62 -33.41 -33.90
N ASP A 10 11.80 -33.27 -34.94
CA ASP A 10 11.30 -31.97 -35.36
C ASP A 10 10.34 -31.39 -34.31
N LEU A 11 9.49 -32.23 -33.71
CA LEU A 11 8.61 -31.86 -32.60
C LEU A 11 9.36 -31.54 -31.30
N GLU A 12 10.42 -32.31 -30.97
CA GLU A 12 11.28 -32.03 -29.81
C GLU A 12 11.96 -30.67 -29.97
N LYS A 13 12.45 -30.38 -31.18
CA LYS A 13 13.07 -29.09 -31.50
C LYS A 13 12.08 -27.93 -31.42
N GLU A 14 10.88 -28.09 -31.96
CA GLU A 14 9.83 -27.07 -31.90
C GLU A 14 9.44 -26.77 -30.44
N LEU A 15 9.41 -27.80 -29.59
CA LEU A 15 9.14 -27.66 -28.17
C LEU A 15 10.27 -26.94 -27.42
N GLU A 16 11.53 -27.27 -27.72
CA GLU A 16 12.70 -26.58 -27.17
C GLU A 16 12.71 -25.10 -27.56
N ASP A 17 12.47 -24.80 -28.85
CA ASP A 17 12.43 -23.43 -29.38
C ASP A 17 11.31 -22.61 -28.73
N ALA A 18 10.09 -23.17 -28.61
CA ALA A 18 8.97 -22.51 -27.96
C ALA A 18 9.20 -22.27 -26.45
N THR A 19 9.85 -23.22 -25.77
CA THR A 19 10.20 -23.08 -24.35
C THR A 19 11.26 -22.00 -24.14
N ALA A 20 12.25 -21.92 -25.04
CA ALA A 20 13.27 -20.88 -25.01
C ALA A 20 12.67 -19.48 -25.25
N GLU A 21 11.76 -19.35 -26.22
CA GLU A 21 11.06 -18.08 -26.49
C GLU A 21 10.26 -17.60 -25.28
N ILE A 22 9.48 -18.50 -24.65
CA ILE A 22 8.72 -18.19 -23.44
C ILE A 22 9.67 -17.75 -22.32
N THR A 23 10.74 -18.50 -22.08
CA THR A 23 11.71 -18.19 -21.02
C THR A 23 12.34 -16.82 -21.25
N GLN A 24 12.82 -16.54 -22.46
CA GLN A 24 13.43 -15.26 -22.80
C GLN A 24 12.47 -14.08 -22.64
N ARG A 25 11.21 -14.26 -23.01
CA ARG A 25 10.16 -13.24 -22.83
C ARG A 25 9.93 -12.91 -21.35
N TRP A 26 9.91 -13.92 -20.48
CA TRP A 26 9.71 -13.72 -19.05
C TRP A 26 10.95 -13.17 -18.35
N GLU A 27 12.16 -13.59 -18.75
CA GLU A 27 13.42 -13.01 -18.26
C GLU A 27 13.48 -11.51 -18.56
N THR A 28 13.15 -11.12 -19.79
CA THR A 28 13.12 -9.70 -20.20
C THR A 28 12.08 -8.90 -19.40
N ALA A 29 10.93 -9.50 -19.08
CA ALA A 29 9.87 -8.83 -18.32
C ALA A 29 10.20 -8.67 -16.83
N VAL A 30 11.01 -9.57 -16.26
CA VAL A 30 11.47 -9.49 -14.86
C VAL A 30 12.49 -8.36 -14.69
N ASP A 31 13.33 -8.11 -15.69
CA ASP A 31 14.33 -7.04 -15.65
C ASP A 31 13.71 -5.63 -15.77
N ASP A 32 12.49 -5.50 -16.30
CA ASP A 32 11.79 -4.21 -16.46
C ASP A 32 10.83 -3.88 -15.30
N ILE A 33 11.08 -4.41 -14.10
CA ILE A 33 10.31 -4.04 -12.91
C ILE A 33 10.77 -2.66 -12.42
N GLN A 34 10.12 -1.62 -12.92
CA GLN A 34 10.32 -0.24 -12.49
C GLN A 34 9.64 0.00 -11.13
N THR A 35 10.41 0.50 -10.17
CA THR A 35 9.83 0.97 -8.89
C THR A 35 9.18 2.32 -9.11
N TYR A 36 7.85 2.35 -9.14
CA TYR A 36 7.07 3.59 -9.23
C TYR A 36 6.67 4.08 -7.83
N GLU A 37 7.20 5.22 -7.42
CA GLU A 37 6.81 5.87 -6.16
C GLU A 37 5.45 6.55 -6.32
N VAL A 38 4.39 5.92 -5.80
CA VAL A 38 3.06 6.55 -5.71
C VAL A 38 3.07 7.52 -4.52
N LYS A 39 3.36 8.79 -4.80
CA LYS A 39 3.17 9.85 -3.79
C LYS A 39 1.68 10.15 -3.64
N PRO A 40 1.10 10.04 -2.43
CA PRO A 40 -0.29 10.41 -2.21
C PRO A 40 -0.45 11.90 -2.53
N ARG A 41 -1.20 12.23 -3.58
CA ARG A 41 -1.49 13.62 -3.94
C ARG A 41 -2.71 14.05 -3.14
N ARG A 42 -2.81 15.34 -2.82
CA ARG A 42 -4.00 15.89 -2.13
C ARG A 42 -5.30 15.65 -2.90
N THR A 43 -5.21 15.48 -4.23
CA THR A 43 -6.34 15.10 -5.09
C THR A 43 -6.79 13.65 -4.95
N ASP A 44 -5.95 12.78 -4.37
CA ASP A 44 -6.23 11.36 -4.20
C ASP A 44 -6.88 11.07 -2.83
N VAL A 45 -7.13 12.11 -2.04
CA VAL A 45 -7.82 12.02 -0.74
C VAL A 45 -9.28 12.38 -0.95
N ASP A 46 -10.15 11.38 -0.88
CA ASP A 46 -11.59 11.59 -0.81
C ASP A 46 -12.00 11.74 0.67
N VAL A 47 -12.76 12.79 0.98
CA VAL A 47 -13.21 13.07 2.34
C VAL A 47 -14.71 12.81 2.40
N ASP A 48 -15.07 11.62 2.85
CA ASP A 48 -16.46 11.18 2.91
C ASP A 48 -17.30 12.00 3.90
N ARG A 49 -16.71 12.40 5.04
CA ARG A 49 -17.40 13.16 6.09
C ARG A 49 -16.49 14.08 6.87
N VAL A 50 -17.02 15.26 7.17
CA VAL A 50 -16.47 16.19 8.15
C VAL A 50 -17.49 16.36 9.26
N ALA A 51 -17.06 16.19 10.50
CA ALA A 51 -17.91 16.33 11.68
C ALA A 51 -17.29 17.31 12.68
N LEU A 52 -18.15 18.09 13.32
CA LEU A 52 -17.78 18.95 14.44
C LEU A 52 -17.79 18.11 15.72
N ALA A 53 -16.68 18.15 16.46
CA ALA A 53 -16.58 17.54 17.78
C ALA A 53 -16.20 18.61 18.81
N TRP A 54 -16.82 18.54 19.99
CA TRP A 54 -16.40 19.32 21.15
C TRP A 54 -15.39 18.51 21.96
N THR A 55 -14.27 19.15 22.29
CA THR A 55 -13.32 18.62 23.26
C THR A 55 -13.89 18.86 24.66
N PRO A 56 -13.98 17.83 25.51
CA PRO A 56 -14.37 18.03 26.90
C PRO A 56 -13.27 18.81 27.63
N PHE A 57 -13.68 19.73 28.50
CA PHE A 57 -12.79 20.42 29.43
C PHE A 57 -13.34 20.30 30.84
N TRP A 58 -12.44 20.24 31.82
CA TRP A 58 -12.81 20.18 33.23
C TRP A 58 -12.51 21.52 33.90
N GLN A 59 -13.53 22.06 34.58
CA GLN A 59 -13.37 23.22 35.44
C GLN A 59 -13.27 22.73 36.89
N VAL A 60 -12.12 22.96 37.53
CA VAL A 60 -11.92 22.63 38.94
C VAL A 60 -11.90 23.93 39.73
N THR A 61 -12.68 23.98 40.81
CA THR A 61 -12.65 25.08 41.78
C THR A 61 -11.93 24.59 43.02
N VAL A 62 -10.76 25.18 43.29
CA VAL A 62 -9.99 24.88 44.50
C VAL A 62 -10.39 25.92 45.56
N ALA A 63 -11.02 25.47 46.64
CA ALA A 63 -11.29 26.31 47.79
C ALA A 63 -10.03 26.39 48.66
N GLU A 64 -9.46 27.59 48.79
CA GLU A 64 -8.33 27.81 49.67
C GLU A 64 -8.82 27.99 51.12
N PRO A 65 -8.01 27.58 52.13
CA PRO A 65 -8.40 27.67 53.55
C PRO A 65 -8.76 29.08 54.05
N GLY A 66 -8.42 30.12 53.27
CA GLY A 66 -8.72 31.54 53.55
C GLY A 66 -10.02 32.07 52.94
N GLY A 67 -10.81 31.25 52.24
CA GLY A 67 -12.07 31.64 51.62
C GLY A 67 -11.97 32.20 50.21
N ASP A 68 -10.77 32.26 49.63
CA ASP A 68 -10.57 32.54 48.21
C ASP A 68 -10.75 31.26 47.38
N SER A 69 -11.28 31.40 46.17
CA SER A 69 -11.54 30.27 45.28
C SER A 69 -10.86 30.50 43.94
N ARG A 70 -9.90 29.63 43.60
CA ARG A 70 -9.21 29.65 42.30
C ARG A 70 -9.85 28.68 41.34
N VAL A 71 -10.22 29.17 40.16
CA VAL A 71 -10.77 28.35 39.06
C VAL A 71 -9.63 28.00 38.10
N GLU A 72 -9.42 26.70 37.87
CA GLU A 72 -8.47 26.19 36.89
C GLU A 72 -9.21 25.40 35.80
N LEU A 73 -8.87 25.70 34.54
CA LEU A 73 -9.36 24.99 33.37
C LEU A 73 -8.29 23.98 32.95
N LEU A 74 -8.61 22.69 33.11
CA LEU A 74 -7.75 21.60 32.66
C LEU A 74 -8.30 21.08 31.33
N SER A 75 -7.55 21.32 30.26
CA SER A 75 -7.79 20.67 28.97
C SER A 75 -7.26 19.24 29.03
N GLY A 76 -8.12 18.24 28.84
CA GLY A 76 -7.70 16.84 28.74
C GLY A 76 -6.93 16.61 27.43
N VAL A 77 -5.69 16.16 27.55
CA VAL A 77 -4.89 15.56 26.46
C VAL A 77 -4.65 14.10 26.82
#